data_AF-A0AAV6AJR0-F1
#
_entry.id   AF-A0AAV6AJR0-F1
#
_cell.length_a   1.000
_cell.length_b   1.000
_cell.length_c   1.000
_cell.angle_alpha   90.00
_cell.angle_beta   90.00
_cell.angle_gamma   90.00
#
_symmetry.space_group_name_H-M   'P 1'
#
loop_
_entity.id
_entity.type
_entity.pdbx_description
1 polymer ?
#
loop_
_entity_poly.entity_id
_entity_poly.type
_entity_poly.pdbx_seq_one_letter_code
_entity_poly.pdbx_strand_id
1 'polypeptide(L)'
;AITIVHRLGDALARLANRSLPDLLAWPSDDGAVRVVGDASTFRGLVDVAFNQIRQAAEGDPAVLISLGKLIGQLGTAAQTTDQVAILRDHLEMLARAVERTVPEERDRRDFAGALDDARTKLDRAPAPP
;
A
#
# COMPACT_ATOMS: atom_id res chain seq x y z
N ALA A 1 17.52 -3.92 0.89
CA ALA A 1 16.27 -3.17 1.17
C ALA A 1 15.88 -2.24 0.01
N ILE A 2 16.73 -1.29 -0.39
CA ILE A 2 16.49 -0.33 -1.51
C ILE A 2 16.05 -0.99 -2.83
N THR A 3 16.59 -2.18 -3.14
CA THR A 3 16.25 -2.92 -4.36
C THR A 3 14.81 -3.45 -4.41
N ILE A 4 14.18 -3.74 -3.27
CA ILE A 4 12.77 -4.18 -3.24
C ILE A 4 11.86 -2.98 -3.47
N VAL A 5 12.16 -1.83 -2.87
CA VAL A 5 11.40 -0.59 -3.07
C VAL A 5 11.50 -0.11 -4.52
N HIS A 6 12.67 -0.19 -5.16
CA HIS A 6 12.79 0.13 -6.59
C HIS A 6 12.10 -0.90 -7.48
N ARG A 7 12.19 -2.20 -7.18
CA ARG A 7 11.47 -3.23 -7.94
C ARG A 7 9.96 -3.11 -7.78
N LEU A 8 9.48 -2.66 -6.62
CA LEU A 8 8.07 -2.44 -6.35
C LEU A 8 7.58 -1.14 -7.00
N GLY A 9 8.36 -0.07 -6.94
CA GLY A 9 8.10 1.18 -7.68
C GLY A 9 8.10 0.95 -9.19
N ASP A 10 9.04 0.17 -9.71
CA ASP A 10 9.08 -0.24 -11.12
C ASP A 10 7.92 -1.16 -11.48
N ALA A 11 7.51 -2.08 -10.60
CA ALA A 11 6.36 -2.95 -10.85
C ALA A 11 5.04 -2.16 -10.87
N LEU A 12 4.87 -1.21 -9.95
CA LEU A 12 3.71 -0.31 -9.91
C LEU A 12 3.70 0.66 -11.10
N ALA A 13 4.86 1.20 -11.50
CA ALA A 13 4.99 2.05 -12.68
C ALA A 13 4.76 1.26 -13.99
N ARG A 14 5.24 0.02 -14.09
CA ARG A 14 5.00 -0.87 -15.23
C ARG A 14 3.54 -1.34 -15.31
N LEU A 15 2.86 -1.49 -14.18
CA LEU A 15 1.45 -1.85 -14.11
C LEU A 15 0.54 -0.64 -14.45
N ALA A 16 0.94 0.57 -14.08
CA ALA A 16 0.26 1.80 -14.50
C ALA A 16 0.44 2.11 -16.00
N ASN A 17 1.53 1.62 -16.60
CA ASN A 17 1.89 1.88 -18.01
C ASN A 17 1.54 0.72 -18.96
N ARG A 18 1.14 -0.44 -18.45
CA ARG A 18 0.47 -1.48 -19.24
C ARG A 18 -1.02 -1.25 -19.11
N SER A 19 -1.67 -1.06 -20.25
CA SER A 19 -3.11 -0.97 -20.34
C SER A 19 -3.75 -2.10 -19.51
N LEU A 20 -4.54 -1.70 -18.52
CA LEU A 20 -5.36 -2.52 -17.63
C LEU A 20 -6.44 -3.45 -18.30
N PRO A 21 -6.71 -3.48 -19.63
CA PRO A 21 -7.71 -4.41 -20.17
C PRO A 21 -7.35 -5.90 -20.14
N ASP A 22 -6.08 -6.28 -20.27
CA ASP A 22 -5.72 -7.69 -20.55
C ASP A 22 -5.71 -8.61 -19.32
N LEU A 23 -5.78 -8.06 -18.11
CA LEU A 23 -5.88 -8.85 -16.87
C LEU A 23 -7.33 -9.04 -16.37
N LEU A 24 -8.29 -8.38 -17.01
CA LEU A 24 -9.70 -8.35 -16.58
C LEU A 24 -10.68 -9.02 -17.56
N ALA A 25 -10.21 -9.42 -18.74
CA ALA A 25 -11.05 -10.04 -19.77
C ALA A 25 -10.84 -11.56 -19.82
N TRP A 26 -11.44 -12.28 -18.88
CA TRP A 26 -11.78 -13.69 -19.10
C TRP A 26 -13.26 -13.77 -19.48
N PRO A 27 -13.62 -14.18 -20.71
CA PRO A 27 -15.02 -14.40 -21.04
C PRO A 27 -15.51 -15.65 -20.31
N SER A 28 -16.54 -15.48 -19.48
CA SER A 28 -17.37 -16.59 -19.00
C SER A 28 -18.37 -16.96 -20.10
N ASP A 29 -18.67 -18.25 -20.25
CA ASP A 29 -19.48 -18.84 -21.34
C ASP A 29 -20.94 -18.35 -21.41
N ASP A 30 -21.36 -17.51 -20.47
CA ASP A 30 -22.72 -17.01 -20.31
C ASP A 30 -22.87 -15.49 -20.49
N GLY A 31 -21.83 -14.79 -20.96
CA GLY A 31 -21.94 -13.40 -21.44
C GLY A 31 -22.24 -12.35 -20.36
N ALA A 32 -22.26 -12.73 -19.08
CA ALA A 32 -22.40 -11.80 -17.95
C ALA A 32 -21.03 -11.62 -17.26
N VAL A 33 -20.44 -10.44 -17.42
CA VAL A 33 -19.18 -10.05 -16.77
C VAL A 33 -19.35 -10.09 -15.25
N ARG A 34 -18.66 -11.01 -14.57
CA ARG A 34 -18.62 -11.10 -13.10
C ARG A 34 -17.18 -11.03 -12.56
N VAL A 35 -16.58 -9.85 -12.63
CA VAL A 35 -15.65 -9.30 -11.62
C VAL A 35 -15.76 -7.78 -11.71
N VAL A 36 -16.40 -7.15 -10.73
CA VAL A 36 -16.35 -5.68 -10.55
C VAL A 36 -15.53 -5.43 -9.29
N GLY A 37 -14.21 -5.42 -9.46
CA GLY A 37 -13.32 -4.71 -8.55
C GLY A 37 -12.78 -3.52 -9.32
N ASP A 38 -13.04 -2.32 -8.84
CA ASP A 38 -12.62 -1.02 -9.38
C ASP A 38 -11.09 -0.86 -9.44
N ALA A 39 -10.42 -1.67 -10.28
CA ALA A 39 -9.00 -1.52 -10.61
C ALA A 39 -8.71 -0.19 -11.34
N SER A 40 -9.75 0.59 -11.65
CA SER A 40 -9.72 1.95 -12.18
C SER A 40 -9.52 3.05 -11.13
N THR A 41 -9.58 2.76 -9.83
CA THR A 41 -9.46 3.76 -8.76
C THR A 41 -8.15 3.63 -7.99
N PHE A 42 -7.60 4.75 -7.50
CA PHE A 42 -6.41 4.77 -6.64
C PHE A 42 -6.53 3.77 -5.48
N ARG A 43 -7.71 3.68 -4.86
CA ARG A 43 -7.99 2.74 -3.77
C ARG A 43 -7.80 1.29 -4.20
N GLY A 44 -8.39 0.87 -5.33
CA GLY A 44 -8.28 -0.51 -5.80
C GLY A 44 -6.83 -0.94 -6.04
N LEU A 45 -6.01 -0.07 -6.63
CA LEU A 45 -4.59 -0.34 -6.86
C LEU A 45 -3.80 -0.45 -5.54
N VAL A 46 -3.99 0.51 -4.63
CA VAL A 46 -3.32 0.52 -3.33
C VAL A 46 -3.73 -0.69 -2.48
N ASP A 47 -5.02 -1.01 -2.44
CA ASP A 47 -5.57 -2.12 -1.68
C ASP A 47 -4.97 -3.45 -2.13
N VAL A 48 -4.94 -3.73 -3.44
CA VAL A 48 -4.37 -4.97 -3.97
C VAL A 48 -2.89 -5.07 -3.64
N ALA A 49 -2.11 -4.03 -3.94
CA ALA A 49 -0.67 -4.07 -3.77
C ALA A 49 -0.26 -4.18 -2.28
N PHE A 50 -0.80 -3.32 -1.42
CA PHE A 50 -0.34 -3.24 -0.04
C PHE A 50 -0.84 -4.40 0.79
N ASN A 51 -2.04 -4.93 0.53
CA ASN A 51 -2.48 -6.15 1.20
C ASN A 51 -1.61 -7.35 0.84
N GLN A 52 -1.27 -7.53 -0.43
CA GLN A 52 -0.39 -8.64 -0.85
C GLN A 52 0.99 -8.54 -0.20
N ILE A 53 1.61 -7.36 -0.19
CA ILE A 53 2.94 -7.17 0.42
C ILE A 53 2.85 -7.39 1.92
N ARG A 54 1.86 -6.82 2.61
CA ARG A 54 1.68 -6.98 4.05
C ARG A 54 1.48 -8.45 4.43
N GLN A 55 0.68 -9.20 3.67
CA GLN A 55 0.45 -10.63 3.92
C GLN A 55 1.72 -11.46 3.66
N ALA A 56 2.45 -11.17 2.58
CA ALA A 56 3.70 -11.86 2.28
C ALA A 56 4.84 -11.54 3.25
N ALA A 57 4.81 -10.35 3.86
CA ALA A 57 5.80 -9.85 4.82
C ALA A 57 5.41 -10.14 6.29
N GLU A 58 4.42 -11.00 6.53
CA GLU A 58 3.99 -11.32 7.90
C GLU A 58 5.16 -11.92 8.70
N GLY A 59 5.49 -11.30 9.84
CA GLY A 59 6.68 -11.67 10.64
C GLY A 59 8.03 -11.15 10.11
N ASP A 60 8.08 -10.41 9.00
CA ASP A 60 9.29 -9.73 8.51
C ASP A 60 9.24 -8.22 8.85
N PRO A 61 9.82 -7.80 9.99
CA PRO A 61 9.77 -6.40 10.40
C PRO A 61 10.47 -5.46 9.42
N ALA A 62 11.53 -5.90 8.74
CA ALA A 62 12.28 -5.04 7.82
C ALA A 62 11.44 -4.63 6.60
N VAL A 63 10.63 -5.56 6.08
CA VAL A 63 9.71 -5.29 4.97
C VAL A 63 8.53 -4.45 5.45
N LEU A 64 7.95 -4.75 6.62
CA LEU A 64 6.84 -3.98 7.19
C LEU A 64 7.24 -2.52 7.49
N ILE A 65 8.43 -2.28 8.05
CA ILE A 65 9.01 -0.94 8.26
C ILE A 65 9.18 -0.21 6.93
N SER A 66 9.71 -0.91 5.92
CA SER A 66 9.93 -0.31 4.60
C SER A 66 8.61 0.08 3.93
N LEU A 67 7.57 -0.75 4.07
CA LEU A 67 6.24 -0.47 3.54
C LEU A 67 5.59 0.73 4.26
N GLY A 68 5.73 0.85 5.59
CA GLY A 68 5.29 2.03 6.34
C GLY A 68 5.96 3.32 5.87
N LYS A 69 7.28 3.29 5.63
CA LYS A 69 8.02 4.45 5.07
C LYS A 69 7.54 4.83 3.67
N LEU A 70 7.27 3.84 2.82
CA LEU A 70 6.74 4.06 1.47
C LEU A 70 5.36 4.73 1.52
N ILE A 71 4.47 4.27 2.43
CA ILE A 71 3.16 4.90 2.61
C ILE A 71 3.30 6.36 3.04
N GLY A 72 4.19 6.65 3.99
CA GLY A 72 4.48 8.03 4.40
C GLY A 72 4.99 8.89 3.24
N GLN A 73 5.83 8.34 2.37
CA GLN A 73 6.30 9.04 1.16
C GLN A 73 5.17 9.32 0.17
N LEU A 74 4.30 8.33 -0.10
CA LEU A 74 3.12 8.53 -0.94
C LEU A 74 2.17 9.57 -0.35
N GLY A 75 2.07 9.65 0.97
CA GLY A 75 1.31 10.69 1.67
C GLY A 75 1.74 12.11 1.30
N THR A 76 3.04 12.34 1.06
CA THR A 76 3.54 13.66 0.64
C THR A 76 3.17 14.03 -0.80
N ALA A 77 2.82 13.04 -1.63
CA ALA A 77 2.40 13.22 -3.02
C ALA A 77 0.88 13.12 -3.19
N ALA A 78 0.13 12.77 -2.14
CA ALA A 78 -1.32 12.66 -2.18
C ALA A 78 -1.95 14.04 -2.41
N GLN A 79 -2.94 14.09 -3.29
CA GLN A 79 -3.58 15.33 -3.76
C GLN A 79 -4.98 15.54 -3.18
N THR A 80 -5.56 14.53 -2.54
CA THR A 80 -6.92 14.55 -2.00
C THR A 80 -6.97 13.96 -0.60
N THR A 81 -7.95 14.40 0.19
CA THR A 81 -8.24 13.83 1.50
C THR A 81 -8.56 12.34 1.43
N ASP A 82 -9.21 11.89 0.35
CA ASP A 82 -9.55 10.48 0.14
C ASP A 82 -8.31 9.62 -0.06
N GLN A 83 -7.34 10.08 -0.86
CA GLN A 83 -6.05 9.40 -1.01
C GLN A 83 -5.30 9.30 0.32
N VAL A 84 -5.29 10.38 1.10
CA VAL A 84 -4.68 10.40 2.44
C VAL A 84 -5.39 9.43 3.38
N ALA A 85 -6.72 9.38 3.36
CA ALA A 85 -7.51 8.46 4.18
C ALA A 85 -7.19 6.99 3.84
N ILE A 86 -7.13 6.64 2.55
CA ILE A 86 -6.75 5.30 2.10
C ILE A 86 -5.36 4.92 2.60
N LEU A 87 -4.39 5.83 2.51
CA LEU A 87 -3.03 5.57 3.00
C LEU A 87 -2.99 5.40 4.53
N ARG A 88 -3.81 6.13 5.29
CA ARG A 88 -3.96 5.94 6.74
C ARG A 88 -4.52 4.56 7.08
N ASP A 89 -5.55 4.11 6.38
CA ASP A 89 -6.14 2.78 6.60
C ASP A 89 -5.08 1.68 6.48
N HIS A 90 -4.20 1.79 5.47
CA HIS A 90 -3.11 0.84 5.27
C HIS A 90 -2.03 0.91 6.35
N LEU A 91 -1.69 2.10 6.87
CA LEU A 91 -0.79 2.21 8.03
C LEU A 91 -1.36 1.50 9.26
N GLU A 92 -2.66 1.60 9.50
CA GLU A 92 -3.30 0.91 10.61
C GLU A 92 -3.29 -0.62 10.41
N MET A 93 -3.52 -1.08 9.18
CA MET A 93 -3.41 -2.52 8.87
C MET A 93 -1.99 -3.03 9.13
N LEU A 94 -0.95 -2.24 8.83
CA LEU A 94 0.43 -2.61 9.14
C LEU A 94 0.71 -2.63 10.64
N ALA A 95 0.24 -1.62 11.38
CA ALA A 95 0.41 -1.59 12.83
C ALA A 95 -0.16 -2.85 13.49
N ARG A 96 -1.37 -3.26 13.10
CA ARG A 96 -1.99 -4.51 13.57
C ARG A 96 -1.19 -5.76 13.17
N ALA A 97 -0.63 -5.78 11.96
CA ALA A 97 0.18 -6.90 11.50
C ALA A 97 1.49 -7.04 12.31
N VAL A 98 2.18 -5.92 12.56
CA VAL A 98 3.41 -5.89 13.36
C VAL A 98 3.14 -6.34 14.80
N GLU A 99 2.09 -5.81 15.43
CA GLU A 99 1.69 -6.20 16.78
C GLU A 99 1.44 -7.71 16.89
N ARG A 100 0.73 -8.28 15.90
CA ARG A 100 0.39 -9.70 15.90
C ARG A 100 1.58 -10.62 15.63
N THR A 101 2.55 -10.19 14.81
CA THR A 101 3.46 -11.15 14.13
C THR A 101 4.94 -10.92 14.39
N VAL A 102 5.34 -9.72 14.83
CA VAL A 102 6.74 -9.41 15.15
C VAL A 102 6.91 -9.58 16.66
N PRO A 103 7.65 -10.58 17.17
CA PRO A 103 7.81 -10.79 18.60
C PRO A 103 8.86 -9.87 19.22
N GLU A 104 9.84 -9.40 18.45
CA GLU A 104 10.93 -8.61 18.99
C GLU A 104 10.57 -7.14 19.21
N GLU A 105 10.79 -6.67 20.42
CA GLU A 105 10.40 -5.36 20.92
C GLU A 105 11.20 -4.23 20.27
N ARG A 106 12.48 -4.44 19.96
CA ARG A 106 13.27 -3.45 19.22
C ARG A 106 12.70 -3.22 17.82
N ASP A 107 12.34 -4.28 17.12
CA ASP A 107 11.77 -4.18 15.78
C ASP A 107 10.40 -3.49 15.79
N ARG A 108 9.58 -3.74 16.83
CA ARG A 108 8.34 -3.00 17.06
C ARG A 108 8.57 -1.51 17.29
N ARG A 109 9.58 -1.15 18.07
CA ARG A 109 9.97 0.27 18.29
C ARG A 109 10.46 0.93 17.01
N ASP A 110 11.26 0.23 16.22
CA ASP A 110 11.75 0.74 14.93
C ASP A 110 10.57 0.94 13.95
N PHE A 111 9.58 0.04 13.96
CA PHE A 111 8.34 0.22 13.22
C PHE A 111 7.49 1.38 13.73
N ALA A 112 7.34 1.54 15.06
CA ALA A 112 6.60 2.66 15.64
C ALA A 112 7.18 4.01 15.20
N GLY A 113 8.51 4.14 15.19
CA GLY A 113 9.17 5.35 14.67
C GLY A 113 8.86 5.61 13.19
N ALA A 114 8.83 4.57 12.35
CA ALA A 114 8.44 4.70 10.95
C ALA A 114 6.95 5.05 10.77
N LEU A 115 6.07 4.50 11.63
CA LEU A 115 4.64 4.77 11.65
C LEU A 115 4.35 6.23 12.01
N ASP A 116 5.03 6.77 13.02
CA ASP A 116 4.85 8.16 13.46
C ASP A 116 5.36 9.18 12.42
N ASP A 117 6.49 8.89 11.77
CA ASP A 117 6.97 9.68 10.64
C ASP A 117 5.98 9.67 9.46
N ALA A 118 5.42 8.49 9.14
CA ALA A 118 4.42 8.37 8.08
C ALA A 118 3.13 9.12 8.40
N ARG A 119 2.64 9.05 9.64
CA ARG A 119 1.47 9.81 10.11
C ARG A 119 1.71 11.32 10.02
N THR A 120 2.87 11.78 10.47
CA THR A 120 3.26 13.19 10.38
C THR A 120 3.24 13.70 8.94
N LYS A 121 3.71 12.89 7.98
CA LYS A 121 3.68 13.22 6.55
C LYS A 121 2.26 13.29 6.00
N LEU A 122 1.39 12.36 6.41
CA LEU A 122 -0.03 12.36 6.03
C LEU A 122 -0.82 13.51 6.67
N ASP A 123 -0.44 13.97 7.86
CA ASP A 123 -1.05 15.13 8.53
C ASP A 123 -0.67 16.45 7.85
N ARG A 124 0.52 16.49 7.22
CA ARG A 124 1.03 17.65 6.48
C ARG A 124 0.63 17.66 5.00
N ALA A 125 0.00 16.60 4.52
CA ALA A 125 -0.51 16.56 3.16
C ALA A 125 -1.56 17.68 2.99
N PRO A 126 -1.44 18.52 1.94
CA PRO A 126 -2.32 19.67 1.79
C PRO A 126 -3.78 19.22 1.68
N ALA A 127 -4.67 19.93 2.36
CA ALA A 127 -6.09 19.85 2.04
C ALA A 127 -6.26 20.31 0.58
N PRO A 128 -7.07 19.62 -0.24
CA PRO A 128 -7.31 20.03 -1.60
C PRO A 128 -7.88 21.47 -1.62
N PRO A 129 -7.55 22.26 -2.65
CA PRO A 129 -8.08 23.62 -2.82
C PRO A 129 -9.61 23.64 -2.96
#